data_AF-A0A7C2AN61-F1
#
_entry.id   AF-A0A7C2AN61-F1
#
_cell.length_a   1.000
_cell.length_b   1.000
_cell.length_c   1.000
_cell.angle_alpha   90.00
_cell.angle_beta   90.00
_cell.angle_gamma   90.00
#
_symmetry.space_group_name_H-M   'P 1'
#
loop_
_entity.id
_entity.type
_entity.pdbx_description
1 polymer ?
#
loop_
_entity_poly.entity_id
_entity_poly.type
_entity_poly.pdbx_seq_one_letter_code
_entity_poly.pdbx_strand_id
1 'polypeptide(L)'
;MEQALELQPVGETAHRPTRRSLLVAWALAAGAAATLQLTLGDLNINFADEGYLWYGVRAVLRGEVPFRDFQAYDPGRYYWCAAFSPIFGSGILGVRAAVAAFQAVGLAAGLLVARRLFRRDLALVPVAALLALWMFPRHKLFEPAIALLFVHGVVRFLERPTPTRSLLLGLLVGLGAFFGRNHGLYGGVAALAAFGIDAWTRRGPDLRRNFLALSGGIVAGYLPMLAMLAFVPGFATAFWHALAELATKGANIPKPYPWPWRADYSGLHGLELAGEVATTAAFALPVLVVPLAAFLSLRCALRARRARTSGDAQHAPLHSRAVLVGSTLVGAIYLHHVSVRSDVPHLGQCFAPVVLVLLALARRPLARSLLWSSFAILSAFAILENHTTLRWFSPWRSPTVVAGKLGDESMRFIRPQAAYLAGLEEDVAARLGPEDEILIAPSRPTLYPLLGRAAPIHGIYLFWFASDAEQEAILDALEARKVRFALIVDTAVDDREDLRFSNTYPRVFAYLLEHYRRVPTPHLRPDHFLFERRSGGRRTGGR
;
A
#
# COMPACT_ATOMS: atom_id res chain seq x y z
N MET A 1 -18.29 -24.63 -25.28
CA MET A 1 -17.86 -23.53 -24.39
C MET A 1 -18.47 -23.62 -22.98
N GLU A 2 -19.50 -24.44 -22.73
CA GLU A 2 -20.09 -24.67 -21.40
C GLU A 2 -19.33 -25.65 -20.49
N GLN A 3 -18.47 -26.52 -21.05
CA GLN A 3 -17.75 -27.52 -20.24
C GLN A 3 -16.57 -26.95 -19.44
N ALA A 4 -16.26 -25.65 -19.51
CA ALA A 4 -15.14 -25.02 -18.79
C ALA A 4 -15.36 -24.91 -17.26
N LEU A 5 -16.59 -25.13 -16.77
CA LEU A 5 -17.04 -24.77 -15.41
C LEU A 5 -17.53 -25.97 -14.57
N GLU A 6 -16.99 -27.18 -14.75
CA GLU A 6 -17.30 -28.28 -13.82
C GLU A 6 -16.75 -27.99 -12.41
N LEU A 7 -17.67 -27.72 -11.48
CA LEU A 7 -17.44 -27.19 -10.13
C LEU A 7 -18.14 -28.11 -9.10
N GLN A 8 -17.46 -28.44 -8.00
CA GLN A 8 -17.95 -29.42 -7.01
C GLN A 8 -18.90 -28.87 -5.92
N PRO A 9 -19.76 -29.74 -5.35
CA PRO A 9 -20.37 -29.54 -4.04
C PRO A 9 -19.31 -29.61 -2.92
N VAL A 10 -19.37 -28.67 -1.98
CA VAL A 10 -18.44 -28.54 -0.85
C VAL A 10 -18.67 -29.68 0.14
N GLY A 11 -17.91 -30.77 0.01
CA GLY A 11 -17.92 -31.94 0.88
C GLY A 11 -16.66 -32.80 0.81
N GLU A 12 -15.99 -32.89 -0.34
CA GLU A 12 -14.77 -33.69 -0.50
C GLU A 12 -13.49 -32.85 -0.43
N THR A 13 -12.47 -33.46 0.18
CA THR A 13 -11.15 -32.94 0.57
C THR A 13 -10.61 -31.77 -0.26
N ALA A 14 -10.24 -30.68 0.42
CA ALA A 14 -9.51 -29.55 -0.17
C ALA A 14 -8.28 -30.07 -0.94
N HIS A 15 -8.23 -29.79 -2.24
CA HIS A 15 -7.16 -30.28 -3.10
C HIS A 15 -5.83 -29.67 -2.62
N ARG A 16 -4.88 -30.53 -2.20
CA ARG A 16 -3.54 -30.03 -1.87
C ARG A 16 -2.90 -29.50 -3.16
N PRO A 17 -2.27 -28.31 -3.15
CA PRO A 17 -1.58 -27.81 -4.32
C PRO A 17 -0.48 -28.80 -4.72
N THR A 18 -0.51 -29.25 -5.96
CA THR A 18 0.54 -30.08 -6.55
C THR A 18 1.73 -29.20 -6.97
N ARG A 19 2.87 -29.80 -7.30
CA ARG A 19 4.01 -29.06 -7.89
C ARG A 19 3.59 -28.27 -9.13
N ARG A 20 2.72 -28.84 -9.96
CA ARG A 20 2.10 -28.16 -11.10
C ARG A 20 1.29 -26.94 -10.66
N SER A 21 0.45 -27.07 -9.63
CA SER A 21 -0.34 -25.93 -9.12
C SER A 21 0.52 -24.80 -8.58
N LEU A 22 1.67 -25.11 -7.96
CA LEU A 22 2.64 -24.11 -7.54
C LEU A 22 3.19 -23.33 -8.75
N LEU A 23 3.64 -24.04 -9.78
CA LEU A 23 4.17 -23.42 -11.00
C LEU A 23 3.13 -22.57 -11.71
N VAL A 24 1.89 -23.04 -11.83
CA VAL A 24 0.80 -22.28 -12.44
C VAL A 24 0.51 -21.00 -11.65
N ALA A 25 0.40 -21.08 -10.32
CA ALA A 25 0.14 -19.90 -9.49
C ALA A 25 1.24 -18.84 -9.63
N TRP A 26 2.50 -19.26 -9.64
CA TRP A 26 3.64 -18.36 -9.87
C TRP A 26 3.67 -17.78 -11.27
N ALA A 27 3.46 -18.60 -12.30
CA ALA A 27 3.44 -18.14 -13.69
C ALA A 27 2.33 -17.10 -13.93
N LEU A 28 1.12 -17.36 -13.42
CA LEU A 28 0.01 -16.40 -13.51
C LEU A 28 0.29 -15.13 -12.71
N ALA A 29 0.84 -15.24 -11.50
CA ALA A 29 1.14 -14.08 -10.68
C ALA A 29 2.23 -13.19 -11.29
N ALA A 30 3.34 -13.79 -11.74
CA ALA A 30 4.42 -13.09 -12.42
C ALA A 30 3.94 -12.50 -13.75
N GLY A 31 3.18 -13.26 -14.55
CA GLY A 31 2.61 -12.78 -15.81
C GLY A 31 1.63 -11.63 -15.64
N ALA A 32 0.78 -11.65 -14.60
CA ALA A 32 -0.14 -10.55 -14.30
C ALA A 32 0.61 -9.29 -13.83
N ALA A 33 1.54 -9.42 -12.89
CA ALA A 33 2.34 -8.30 -12.40
C ALA A 33 3.22 -7.69 -13.51
N ALA A 34 3.86 -8.54 -14.32
CA ALA A 34 4.66 -8.10 -15.46
C ALA A 34 3.80 -7.42 -16.52
N THR A 35 2.62 -7.98 -16.85
CA THR A 35 1.69 -7.34 -17.80
C THR A 35 1.31 -5.95 -17.31
N LEU A 36 0.90 -5.79 -16.05
CA LEU A 36 0.56 -4.48 -15.49
C LEU A 36 1.75 -3.51 -15.51
N GLN A 37 2.95 -3.97 -15.13
CA GLN A 37 4.15 -3.13 -15.13
C GLN A 37 4.56 -2.71 -16.55
N LEU A 38 4.54 -3.63 -17.52
CA LEU A 38 4.94 -3.32 -18.90
C LEU A 38 3.91 -2.44 -19.62
N THR A 39 2.63 -2.53 -19.24
CA THR A 39 1.56 -1.76 -19.90
C THR A 39 1.28 -0.41 -19.24
N LEU A 40 1.48 -0.28 -17.93
CA LEU A 40 1.10 0.90 -17.14
C LEU A 40 2.28 1.50 -16.35
N GLY A 41 3.41 0.80 -16.28
CA GLY A 41 4.53 1.16 -15.43
C GLY A 41 5.28 2.41 -15.87
N ASP A 42 5.18 2.83 -17.13
CA ASP A 42 5.76 4.06 -17.67
C ASP A 42 4.77 5.24 -17.71
N LEU A 43 3.51 5.04 -17.30
CA LEU A 43 2.47 6.06 -17.38
C LEU A 43 2.45 6.96 -16.14
N ASN A 44 2.71 8.25 -16.34
CA ASN A 44 2.57 9.33 -15.38
C ASN A 44 3.41 9.13 -14.09
N ILE A 45 3.39 10.10 -13.18
CA ILE A 45 4.05 10.01 -11.88
C ILE A 45 3.24 10.68 -10.78
N ASN A 46 3.17 10.05 -9.61
CA ASN A 46 2.68 10.71 -8.41
C ASN A 46 3.85 11.43 -7.73
N PHE A 47 3.84 12.76 -7.69
CA PHE A 47 4.94 13.54 -7.11
C PHE A 47 5.08 13.39 -5.58
N ALA A 48 4.03 12.89 -4.93
CA ALA A 48 3.91 12.77 -3.50
C ALA A 48 4.28 11.35 -3.04
N ASP A 49 3.31 10.43 -2.90
CA ASP A 49 3.53 9.11 -2.29
C ASP A 49 4.50 8.20 -3.05
N GLU A 50 4.47 8.26 -4.39
CA GLU A 50 5.40 7.50 -5.22
C GLU A 50 6.81 8.09 -5.14
N GLY A 51 6.90 9.42 -5.09
CA GLY A 51 8.14 10.14 -4.79
C GLY A 51 8.72 9.82 -3.43
N TYR A 52 7.87 9.65 -2.42
CA TYR A 52 8.29 9.33 -1.06
C TYR A 52 8.98 7.96 -1.00
N LEU A 53 8.48 6.99 -1.77
CA LEU A 53 9.18 5.71 -1.95
C LEU A 53 10.47 5.88 -2.76
N TRP A 54 10.41 6.54 -3.92
CA TRP A 54 11.56 6.68 -4.81
C TRP A 54 12.73 7.44 -4.18
N TYR A 55 12.45 8.58 -3.53
CA TYR A 55 13.43 9.34 -2.77
C TYR A 55 14.11 8.46 -1.72
N GLY A 56 13.33 7.73 -0.92
CA GLY A 56 13.89 6.89 0.13
C GLY A 56 14.72 5.72 -0.41
N VAL A 57 14.40 5.17 -1.58
CA VAL A 57 15.25 4.16 -2.24
C VAL A 57 16.58 4.77 -2.66
N ARG A 58 16.56 5.98 -3.25
CA ARG A 58 17.79 6.70 -3.62
C ARG A 58 18.63 7.06 -2.40
N ALA A 59 18.00 7.44 -1.29
CA ALA A 59 18.64 7.67 -0.01
C ALA A 59 19.34 6.41 0.52
N VAL A 60 18.64 5.26 0.56
CA VAL A 60 19.24 3.99 0.97
C VAL A 60 20.44 3.60 0.10
N LEU A 61 20.37 3.83 -1.21
CA LEU A 61 21.49 3.57 -2.13
C LEU A 61 22.71 4.49 -1.87
N ARG A 62 22.53 5.64 -1.22
CA ARG A 62 23.61 6.51 -0.75
C ARG A 62 24.13 6.14 0.64
N GLY A 63 23.59 5.11 1.28
CA GLY A 63 23.95 4.69 2.63
C GLY A 63 23.15 5.36 3.75
N GLU A 64 22.10 6.11 3.40
CA GLU A 64 21.18 6.69 4.39
C GLU A 64 20.23 5.61 4.94
N VAL A 65 19.80 5.80 6.19
CA VAL A 65 18.96 4.86 6.94
C VAL A 65 17.56 5.44 7.12
N PRO A 66 16.49 4.72 6.72
CA PRO A 66 15.11 5.14 6.92
C PRO A 66 14.83 5.49 8.39
N PHE A 67 13.95 6.48 8.64
CA PHE A 67 13.69 7.12 9.94
C PHE A 67 14.84 7.95 10.51
N ARG A 68 16.08 7.47 10.46
CA ARG A 68 17.23 8.17 11.04
C ARG A 68 17.61 9.39 10.21
N ASP A 69 17.82 9.19 8.91
CA ASP A 69 18.43 10.21 8.05
C ASP A 69 17.37 10.96 7.23
N PHE A 70 16.19 10.36 7.04
CA PHE A 70 15.07 10.96 6.35
C PHE A 70 13.72 10.42 6.85
N GLN A 71 12.67 11.22 6.70
CA GLN A 71 11.30 10.82 6.97
C GLN A 71 10.91 9.69 6.02
N ALA A 72 10.56 8.53 6.58
CA ALA A 72 10.38 7.29 5.82
C ALA A 72 9.15 6.49 6.27
N TYR A 73 8.76 5.51 5.46
CA TYR A 73 7.99 4.35 5.91
C TYR A 73 8.91 3.36 6.66
N ASP A 74 8.37 2.22 7.10
CA ASP A 74 9.21 1.16 7.68
C ASP A 74 10.25 0.63 6.67
N PRO A 75 11.46 0.24 7.13
CA PRO A 75 12.63 0.11 6.26
C PRO A 75 12.53 -0.98 5.20
N GLY A 76 11.76 -2.04 5.45
CA GLY A 76 11.73 -3.24 4.58
C GLY A 76 11.39 -2.94 3.12
N ARG A 77 10.50 -1.99 2.85
CA ARG A 77 10.14 -1.63 1.47
C ARG A 77 11.26 -0.92 0.71
N TYR A 78 12.04 -0.09 1.40
CA TYR A 78 13.17 0.61 0.81
C TYR A 78 14.32 -0.34 0.53
N TYR A 79 14.67 -1.19 1.50
CA TYR A 79 15.72 -2.19 1.33
C TYR A 79 15.34 -3.22 0.26
N TRP A 80 14.07 -3.61 0.16
CA TRP A 80 13.60 -4.44 -0.96
C TRP A 80 13.88 -3.76 -2.29
N CYS A 81 13.42 -2.52 -2.50
CA CYS A 81 13.59 -1.86 -3.79
C CYS A 81 15.08 -1.57 -4.11
N ALA A 82 15.87 -1.19 -3.10
CA ALA A 82 17.31 -0.99 -3.26
C ALA A 82 18.05 -2.28 -3.61
N ALA A 83 17.68 -3.42 -3.01
CA ALA A 83 18.30 -4.71 -3.32
C ALA A 83 18.07 -5.16 -4.78
N PHE A 84 16.96 -4.72 -5.39
CA PHE A 84 16.62 -5.02 -6.79
C PHE A 84 17.07 -3.93 -7.78
N SER A 85 17.67 -2.82 -7.32
CA SER A 85 18.13 -1.77 -8.22
C SER A 85 19.25 -2.19 -9.18
N PRO A 86 20.13 -3.17 -8.89
CA PRO A 86 21.08 -3.68 -9.88
C PRO A 86 20.42 -4.39 -11.06
N ILE A 87 19.19 -4.88 -10.89
CA ILE A 87 18.45 -5.64 -11.92
C ILE A 87 17.52 -4.69 -12.70
N PHE A 88 16.77 -3.84 -11.99
CA PHE A 88 15.72 -3.02 -12.60
C PHE A 88 16.13 -1.55 -12.80
N GLY A 89 17.28 -1.13 -12.27
CA GLY A 89 17.69 0.27 -12.22
C GLY A 89 17.23 0.99 -10.94
N SER A 90 17.76 2.18 -10.72
CA SER A 90 17.45 3.03 -9.55
C SER A 90 16.53 4.22 -9.85
N GLY A 91 16.09 4.34 -11.11
CA GLY A 91 15.05 5.30 -11.52
C GLY A 91 13.65 4.85 -11.06
N ILE A 92 12.63 5.64 -11.40
CA ILE A 92 11.26 5.36 -10.95
C ILE A 92 10.73 4.07 -11.59
N LEU A 93 11.09 3.77 -12.84
CA LEU A 93 10.64 2.53 -13.49
C LEU A 93 11.25 1.30 -12.80
N GLY A 94 12.51 1.40 -12.37
CA GLY A 94 13.19 0.35 -11.60
C GLY A 94 12.53 0.10 -10.25
N VAL A 95 12.18 1.17 -9.53
CA VAL A 95 11.42 1.07 -8.26
C VAL A 95 10.06 0.42 -8.50
N ARG A 96 9.30 0.85 -9.53
CA ARG A 96 8.00 0.24 -9.86
C ARG A 96 8.14 -1.24 -10.18
N ALA A 97 9.16 -1.64 -10.93
CA ALA A 97 9.43 -3.04 -11.25
C ALA A 97 9.76 -3.87 -9.99
N ALA A 98 10.55 -3.34 -9.05
CA ALA A 98 10.81 -4.00 -7.77
C ALA A 98 9.52 -4.17 -6.95
N VAL A 99 8.64 -3.16 -6.93
CA VAL A 99 7.35 -3.23 -6.24
C VAL A 99 6.40 -4.23 -6.93
N ALA A 100 6.40 -4.31 -8.26
CA ALA A 100 5.66 -5.31 -9.03
C ALA A 100 6.19 -6.74 -8.81
N ALA A 101 7.50 -6.91 -8.62
CA ALA A 101 8.07 -8.21 -8.23
C ALA A 101 7.52 -8.66 -6.86
N PHE A 102 7.37 -7.73 -5.91
CA PHE A 102 6.74 -8.02 -4.62
C PHE A 102 5.23 -8.32 -4.76
N GLN A 103 4.53 -7.61 -5.65
CA GLN A 103 3.15 -7.89 -6.01
C GLN A 103 2.98 -9.35 -6.46
N ALA A 104 3.87 -9.86 -7.32
CA ALA A 104 3.83 -11.23 -7.80
C ALA A 104 3.93 -12.27 -6.65
N VAL A 105 4.74 -11.99 -5.62
CA VAL A 105 4.85 -12.87 -4.43
C VAL A 105 3.51 -12.95 -3.69
N GLY A 106 2.90 -11.80 -3.40
CA GLY A 106 1.60 -11.77 -2.73
C GLY A 106 0.48 -12.37 -3.56
N LEU A 107 0.45 -12.07 -4.86
CA LEU A 107 -0.54 -12.60 -5.79
C LEU A 107 -0.42 -14.12 -5.92
N ALA A 108 0.80 -14.67 -5.99
CA ALA A 108 1.02 -16.12 -5.97
C ALA A 108 0.46 -16.74 -4.69
N ALA A 109 0.68 -16.13 -3.52
CA ALA A 109 0.13 -16.59 -2.25
C ALA A 109 -1.41 -16.63 -2.26
N GLY A 110 -2.04 -15.58 -2.79
CA GLY A 110 -3.50 -15.49 -2.99
C GLY A 110 -4.04 -16.54 -3.96
N LEU A 111 -3.36 -16.77 -5.08
CA LEU A 111 -3.74 -17.81 -6.06
C LEU A 111 -3.60 -19.22 -5.49
N LEU A 112 -2.58 -19.47 -4.66
CA LEU A 112 -2.46 -20.72 -3.94
C LEU A 112 -3.62 -20.93 -2.97
N VAL A 113 -4.10 -19.87 -2.30
CA VAL A 113 -5.31 -19.93 -1.47
C VAL A 113 -6.54 -20.23 -2.34
N ALA A 114 -6.72 -19.48 -3.43
CA ALA A 114 -7.84 -19.66 -4.35
C ALA A 114 -7.87 -21.06 -4.99
N ARG A 115 -6.71 -21.69 -5.23
CA ARG A 115 -6.63 -23.06 -5.78
C ARG A 115 -7.34 -24.12 -4.94
N ARG A 116 -7.59 -23.86 -3.66
CA ARG A 116 -8.39 -24.73 -2.79
C ARG A 116 -9.88 -24.73 -3.15
N LEU A 117 -10.33 -23.71 -3.85
CA LEU A 117 -11.72 -23.50 -4.24
C LEU A 117 -12.01 -24.00 -5.66
N PHE A 118 -10.97 -24.21 -6.48
CA PHE A 118 -11.11 -24.57 -7.89
C PHE A 118 -10.34 -25.85 -8.23
N ARG A 119 -10.94 -26.72 -9.05
CA ARG A 119 -10.29 -27.96 -9.53
C ARG A 119 -9.33 -27.71 -10.70
N ARG A 120 -9.73 -26.84 -11.63
CA ARG A 120 -9.02 -26.58 -12.88
C ARG A 120 -8.09 -25.40 -12.73
N ASP A 121 -6.87 -25.56 -13.20
CA ASP A 121 -5.83 -24.52 -13.16
C ASP A 121 -6.26 -23.26 -13.95
N LEU A 122 -7.00 -23.44 -15.05
CA LEU A 122 -7.54 -22.32 -15.86
C LEU A 122 -8.49 -21.41 -15.09
N ALA A 123 -9.18 -21.91 -14.06
CA ALA A 123 -10.05 -21.07 -13.23
C ALA A 123 -9.26 -20.04 -12.40
N LEU A 124 -7.94 -20.21 -12.26
CA LEU A 124 -7.09 -19.22 -11.59
C LEU A 124 -6.81 -17.99 -12.44
N VAL A 125 -6.99 -18.04 -13.77
CA VAL A 125 -6.76 -16.90 -14.67
C VAL A 125 -7.64 -15.70 -14.31
N PRO A 126 -8.98 -15.83 -14.25
CA PRO A 126 -9.84 -14.71 -13.85
C PRO A 126 -9.62 -14.28 -12.39
N VAL A 127 -9.20 -15.19 -11.50
CA VAL A 127 -8.78 -14.87 -10.12
C VAL A 127 -7.54 -14.00 -10.10
N ALA A 128 -6.53 -14.34 -10.90
CA ALA A 128 -5.29 -13.58 -10.99
C ALA A 128 -5.58 -12.17 -11.50
N ALA A 129 -6.37 -12.06 -12.57
CA ALA A 129 -6.77 -10.77 -13.13
C ALA A 129 -7.51 -9.91 -12.10
N LEU A 130 -8.52 -10.46 -11.43
CA LEU A 130 -9.34 -9.74 -10.46
C LEU A 130 -8.56 -9.30 -9.22
N LEU A 131 -7.72 -10.19 -8.66
CA LEU A 131 -6.86 -9.83 -7.53
C LEU A 131 -5.86 -8.75 -7.94
N ALA A 132 -5.18 -8.92 -9.07
CA ALA A 132 -4.20 -7.95 -9.57
C ALA A 132 -4.84 -6.58 -9.84
N LEU A 133 -6.07 -6.55 -10.34
CA LEU A 133 -6.82 -5.32 -10.62
C LEU A 133 -7.09 -4.50 -9.35
N TRP A 134 -7.35 -5.18 -8.22
CA TRP A 134 -7.52 -4.53 -6.91
C TRP A 134 -6.20 -4.23 -6.18
N MET A 135 -5.06 -4.69 -6.68
CA MET A 135 -3.75 -4.35 -6.12
C MET A 135 -3.25 -3.02 -6.68
N PHE A 136 -3.66 -1.92 -6.05
CA PHE A 136 -3.23 -0.56 -6.39
C PHE A 136 -3.33 0.35 -5.15
N PRO A 137 -2.68 1.52 -5.14
CA PRO A 137 -1.84 2.10 -6.19
C PRO A 137 -0.48 1.40 -6.33
N ARG A 138 0.18 1.56 -7.48
CA ARG A 138 1.42 0.83 -7.84
C ARG A 138 2.63 1.03 -6.92
N HIS A 139 2.65 2.07 -6.10
CA HIS A 139 3.70 2.33 -5.11
C HIS A 139 3.33 1.82 -3.69
N LYS A 140 2.15 1.19 -3.56
CA LYS A 140 1.59 0.58 -2.34
C LYS A 140 1.18 -0.88 -2.58
N LEU A 141 1.91 -1.60 -3.44
CA LEU A 141 1.60 -3.01 -3.72
C LEU A 141 2.07 -3.95 -2.61
N PHE A 142 2.92 -3.48 -1.69
CA PHE A 142 3.32 -4.23 -0.50
C PHE A 142 2.10 -4.54 0.39
N GLU A 143 1.19 -3.58 0.51
CA GLU A 143 0.04 -3.63 1.40
C GLU A 143 -0.91 -4.81 1.07
N PRO A 144 -1.48 -4.91 -0.15
CA PRO A 144 -2.32 -6.04 -0.52
C PRO A 144 -1.51 -7.33 -0.70
N ALA A 145 -0.22 -7.26 -1.08
CA ALA A 145 0.61 -8.45 -1.20
C ALA A 145 0.87 -9.13 0.16
N ILE A 146 1.22 -8.35 1.19
CA ILE A 146 1.39 -8.84 2.57
C ILE A 146 0.06 -9.35 3.11
N ALA A 147 -1.06 -8.68 2.82
CA ALA A 147 -2.39 -9.18 3.19
C ALA A 147 -2.64 -10.59 2.64
N LEU A 148 -2.34 -10.84 1.36
CA LEU A 148 -2.49 -12.16 0.74
C LEU A 148 -1.51 -13.20 1.31
N LEU A 149 -0.28 -12.80 1.66
CA LEU A 149 0.67 -13.66 2.36
C LEU A 149 0.13 -14.08 3.74
N PHE A 150 -0.48 -13.16 4.48
CA PHE A 150 -1.13 -13.49 5.75
C PHE A 150 -2.34 -14.39 5.57
N VAL A 151 -3.20 -14.14 4.57
CA VAL A 151 -4.29 -15.07 4.26
C VAL A 151 -3.72 -16.46 3.99
N HIS A 152 -2.66 -16.56 3.20
CA HIS A 152 -2.00 -17.83 2.94
C HIS A 152 -1.50 -18.50 4.24
N GLY A 153 -0.72 -17.78 5.05
CA GLY A 153 -0.18 -18.29 6.32
C GLY A 153 -1.26 -18.77 7.28
N VAL A 154 -2.31 -17.96 7.48
CA VAL A 154 -3.45 -18.29 8.35
C VAL A 154 -4.22 -19.49 7.82
N VAL A 155 -4.51 -19.54 6.52
CA VAL A 155 -5.19 -20.70 5.90
C VAL A 155 -4.36 -21.96 6.08
N ARG A 156 -3.04 -21.90 5.85
CA ARG A 156 -2.14 -23.04 6.07
C ARG A 156 -2.13 -23.49 7.53
N PHE A 157 -2.10 -22.57 8.49
CA PHE A 157 -2.18 -22.91 9.90
C PHE A 157 -3.52 -23.58 10.24
N LEU A 158 -4.65 -22.99 9.85
CA LEU A 158 -6.00 -23.52 10.12
C LEU A 158 -6.26 -24.88 9.45
N GLU A 159 -5.63 -25.14 8.30
CA GLU A 159 -5.69 -26.45 7.66
C GLU A 159 -5.09 -27.55 8.54
N ARG A 160 -3.93 -27.28 9.17
CA ARG A 160 -3.21 -28.19 10.08
C ARG A 160 -2.37 -27.38 11.07
N PRO A 161 -2.78 -27.30 12.34
CA PRO A 161 -2.04 -26.55 13.36
C PRO A 161 -0.81 -27.35 13.83
N THR A 162 0.33 -27.15 13.16
CA THR A 162 1.61 -27.78 13.52
C THR A 162 2.64 -26.72 13.91
N PRO A 163 3.65 -27.05 14.74
CA PRO A 163 4.66 -26.09 15.17
C PRO A 163 5.38 -25.42 14.00
N THR A 164 5.70 -26.17 12.94
CA THR A 164 6.29 -25.61 11.72
C THR A 164 5.40 -24.56 11.05
N ARG A 165 4.08 -24.81 10.98
CA ARG A 165 3.14 -23.85 10.37
C ARG A 165 2.90 -22.64 11.27
N SER A 166 2.93 -22.82 12.59
CA SER A 166 2.96 -21.73 13.56
C SER A 166 4.21 -20.87 13.40
N LEU A 167 5.39 -21.50 13.30
CA LEU A 167 6.67 -20.82 13.06
C LEU A 167 6.65 -20.01 11.76
N LEU A 168 6.19 -20.60 10.65
CA LEU A 168 6.09 -19.91 9.37
C LEU A 168 5.07 -18.77 9.40
N LEU A 169 3.94 -18.94 10.06
CA LEU A 169 2.97 -17.84 10.25
C LEU A 169 3.59 -16.71 11.08
N GLY A 170 4.32 -17.04 12.15
CA GLY A 170 5.04 -16.05 12.95
C GLY A 170 6.10 -15.32 12.14
N LEU A 171 6.89 -16.05 11.35
CA LEU A 171 7.91 -15.49 10.45
C LEU A 171 7.30 -14.47 9.49
N LEU A 172 6.15 -14.79 8.89
CA LEU A 172 5.41 -13.86 8.04
C LEU A 172 4.98 -12.62 8.81
N VAL A 173 4.47 -12.75 10.03
CA VAL A 173 4.04 -11.62 10.87
C VAL A 173 5.21 -10.70 11.19
N GLY A 174 6.33 -11.26 11.63
CA GLY A 174 7.55 -10.49 11.93
C GLY A 174 8.12 -9.79 10.69
N LEU A 175 8.19 -10.49 9.56
CA LEU A 175 8.65 -9.90 8.30
C LEU A 175 7.69 -8.82 7.80
N GLY A 176 6.38 -9.03 7.93
CA GLY A 176 5.36 -8.04 7.63
C GLY A 176 5.56 -6.76 8.46
N ALA A 177 5.86 -6.90 9.75
CA ALA A 177 6.17 -5.78 10.65
C ALA A 177 7.41 -4.97 10.21
N PHE A 178 8.40 -5.61 9.57
CA PHE A 178 9.57 -4.93 9.01
C PHE A 178 9.25 -4.09 7.76
N PHE A 179 8.28 -4.52 6.94
CA PHE A 179 7.79 -3.75 5.78
C PHE A 179 6.76 -2.68 6.15
N GLY A 180 6.04 -2.88 7.26
CA GLY A 180 5.05 -1.97 7.78
C GLY A 180 4.61 -2.38 9.18
N ARG A 181 4.80 -1.50 10.17
CA ARG A 181 4.40 -1.77 11.57
C ARG A 181 2.90 -2.10 11.70
N ASN A 182 2.07 -1.47 10.85
CA ASN A 182 0.65 -1.78 10.70
C ASN A 182 0.42 -3.24 10.28
N HIS A 183 1.21 -3.78 9.36
CA HIS A 183 1.11 -5.19 8.96
C HIS A 183 1.51 -6.14 10.08
N GLY A 184 2.51 -5.78 10.89
CA GLY A 184 2.85 -6.52 12.10
C GLY A 184 1.66 -6.64 13.06
N LEU A 185 0.99 -5.53 13.33
CA LEU A 185 -0.21 -5.51 14.16
C LEU A 185 -1.35 -6.31 13.52
N TYR A 186 -1.67 -6.04 12.26
CA TYR A 186 -2.80 -6.67 11.58
C TYR A 186 -2.62 -8.19 11.43
N GLY A 187 -1.44 -8.61 10.98
CA GLY A 187 -1.06 -10.02 10.87
C GLY A 187 -0.97 -10.70 12.23
N GLY A 188 -0.44 -10.02 13.24
CA GLY A 188 -0.35 -10.53 14.60
C GLY A 188 -1.72 -10.81 15.21
N VAL A 189 -2.66 -9.86 15.11
CA VAL A 189 -4.04 -10.05 15.60
C VAL A 189 -4.73 -11.17 14.82
N ALA A 190 -4.55 -11.26 13.50
CA ALA A 190 -5.12 -12.35 12.69
C ALA A 190 -4.55 -13.73 13.10
N ALA A 191 -3.23 -13.80 13.32
CA ALA A 191 -2.54 -15.01 13.73
C ALA A 191 -2.97 -15.46 15.14
N LEU A 192 -3.09 -14.53 16.09
CA LEU A 192 -3.59 -14.79 17.44
C LEU A 192 -5.06 -15.24 17.42
N ALA A 193 -5.91 -14.64 16.58
CA ALA A 193 -7.29 -15.08 16.42
C ALA A 193 -7.37 -16.50 15.84
N ALA A 194 -6.54 -16.81 14.84
CA ALA A 194 -6.45 -18.16 14.28
C ALA A 194 -5.95 -19.18 15.31
N PHE A 195 -4.93 -18.82 16.10
CA PHE A 195 -4.44 -19.63 17.21
C PHE A 195 -5.51 -19.82 18.29
N GLY A 196 -6.27 -18.77 18.64
CA GLY A 196 -7.39 -18.84 19.57
C GLY A 196 -8.48 -19.81 19.11
N ILE A 197 -8.81 -19.82 17.82
CA ILE A 197 -9.72 -20.81 17.23
C ILE A 197 -9.14 -22.23 17.35
N ASP A 198 -7.86 -22.42 17.05
CA ASP A 198 -7.20 -23.72 17.23
C ASP A 198 -7.23 -24.18 18.69
N ALA A 199 -6.85 -23.31 19.63
CA ALA A 199 -6.85 -23.58 21.07
C ALA A 199 -8.24 -23.91 21.59
N TRP A 200 -9.25 -23.15 21.17
CA TRP A 200 -10.64 -23.38 21.59
C TRP A 200 -11.22 -24.69 21.04
N THR A 201 -10.87 -25.04 19.80
CA THR A 201 -11.27 -26.31 19.19
C THR A 201 -10.31 -27.46 19.51
N ARG A 202 -9.20 -27.15 20.20
CA ARG A 202 -8.07 -28.00 20.63
C ARG A 202 -7.41 -28.81 19.49
N ARG A 203 -7.45 -28.38 18.24
CA ARG A 203 -7.16 -29.25 17.08
C ARG A 203 -5.69 -29.62 16.94
N GLY A 204 -4.78 -28.75 17.35
CA GLY A 204 -3.35 -29.00 17.40
C GLY A 204 -2.95 -30.05 18.46
N PRO A 205 -1.89 -30.85 18.21
CA PRO A 205 -1.41 -31.85 19.15
C PRO A 205 -0.75 -31.25 20.41
N ASP A 206 -0.22 -30.03 20.32
CA ASP A 206 0.45 -29.33 21.44
C ASP A 206 0.31 -27.80 21.28
N LEU A 207 -0.59 -27.21 22.08
CA LEU A 207 -0.85 -25.76 22.05
C LEU A 207 0.36 -24.94 22.50
N ARG A 208 1.13 -25.45 23.47
CA ARG A 208 2.32 -24.75 23.99
C ARG A 208 3.40 -24.70 22.93
N ARG A 209 3.68 -25.82 22.25
CA ARG A 209 4.66 -25.84 21.14
C ARG A 209 4.23 -24.95 19.99
N ASN A 210 2.93 -24.96 19.63
CA ASN A 210 2.42 -24.08 18.58
C ASN A 210 2.56 -22.59 18.95
N PHE A 211 2.28 -22.23 20.21
CA PHE A 211 2.44 -20.86 20.70
C PHE A 211 3.92 -20.43 20.68
N LEU A 212 4.81 -21.23 21.27
CA LEU A 212 6.25 -20.94 21.30
C LEU A 212 6.83 -20.84 19.89
N ALA A 213 6.41 -21.71 18.97
CA ALA A 213 6.83 -21.66 17.58
C ALA A 213 6.31 -20.39 16.88
N LEU A 214 5.05 -20.00 17.12
CA LEU A 214 4.50 -18.74 16.59
C LEU A 214 5.31 -17.53 17.10
N SER A 215 5.53 -17.44 18.41
CA SER A 215 6.31 -16.36 19.02
C SER A 215 7.76 -16.33 18.51
N GLY A 216 8.42 -17.48 18.45
CA GLY A 216 9.78 -17.60 17.90
C GLY A 216 9.84 -17.19 16.43
N GLY A 217 8.79 -17.50 15.65
CA GLY A 217 8.66 -17.06 14.27
C GLY A 217 8.54 -15.55 14.15
N ILE A 218 7.72 -14.90 14.99
CA ILE A 218 7.57 -13.44 15.02
C ILE A 218 8.92 -12.78 15.28
N VAL A 219 9.64 -13.23 16.30
CA VAL A 219 10.97 -12.70 16.64
C VAL A 219 11.94 -12.92 15.48
N ALA A 220 11.98 -14.11 14.90
CA ALA A 220 12.86 -14.43 13.77
C ALA A 220 12.55 -13.57 12.52
N GLY A 221 11.27 -13.34 12.23
CA GLY A 221 10.86 -12.51 11.09
C GLY A 221 11.15 -11.03 11.29
N TYR A 222 11.07 -10.55 12.53
CA TYR A 222 11.37 -9.16 12.90
C TYR A 222 12.87 -8.91 13.18
N LEU A 223 13.70 -9.95 13.10
CA LEU A 223 15.13 -9.87 13.37
C LEU A 223 15.85 -8.76 12.60
N PRO A 224 15.54 -8.46 11.32
CA PRO A 224 16.16 -7.32 10.62
C PRO A 224 15.94 -5.99 11.33
N MET A 225 14.71 -5.73 11.83
CA MET A 225 14.44 -4.52 12.61
C MET A 225 15.18 -4.52 13.94
N LEU A 226 15.17 -5.66 14.65
CA LEU A 226 15.88 -5.80 15.93
C LEU A 226 17.38 -5.57 15.77
N ALA A 227 17.97 -6.06 14.68
CA ALA A 227 19.37 -5.83 14.36
C ALA A 227 19.64 -4.33 14.09
N MET A 228 18.76 -3.64 13.37
CA MET A 228 18.90 -2.19 13.16
C MET A 228 18.83 -1.42 14.49
N LEU A 229 17.88 -1.77 15.37
CA LEU A 229 17.74 -1.15 16.70
C LEU A 229 18.98 -1.36 17.57
N ALA A 230 19.62 -2.53 17.49
CA ALA A 230 20.78 -2.88 18.30
C ALA A 230 22.11 -2.33 17.74
N PHE A 231 22.27 -2.32 16.41
CA PHE A 231 23.58 -2.16 15.78
C PHE A 231 23.72 -0.90 14.90
N VAL A 232 22.64 -0.17 14.61
CA VAL A 232 22.72 1.07 13.81
C VAL A 232 22.66 2.28 14.74
N PRO A 233 23.76 3.04 14.90
CA PRO A 233 23.80 4.21 15.77
C PRO A 233 22.71 5.23 15.40
N GLY A 234 22.03 5.74 16.43
CA GLY A 234 20.95 6.73 16.31
C GLY A 234 19.60 6.19 15.81
N PHE A 235 19.55 4.96 15.27
CA PHE A 235 18.31 4.41 14.70
C PHE A 235 17.23 4.17 15.75
N ALA A 236 17.58 3.64 16.93
CA ALA A 236 16.61 3.40 17.99
C ALA A 236 15.89 4.68 18.43
N THR A 237 16.63 5.77 18.63
CA THR A 237 16.06 7.09 18.98
C THR A 237 15.12 7.58 17.89
N ALA A 238 15.55 7.53 16.63
CA ALA A 238 14.74 7.96 15.48
C ALA A 238 13.49 7.10 15.30
N PHE A 239 13.58 5.78 15.53
CA PHE A 239 12.46 4.86 15.47
C PHE A 239 11.39 5.20 16.53
N TRP A 240 11.80 5.45 17.78
CA TRP A 240 10.88 5.85 18.84
C TRP A 240 10.27 7.22 18.59
N HIS A 241 11.03 8.17 18.06
CA HIS A 241 10.51 9.47 17.64
C HIS A 241 9.43 9.31 16.57
N ALA A 242 9.68 8.53 15.52
CA ALA A 242 8.71 8.25 14.47
C ALA A 242 7.45 7.50 14.98
N LEU A 243 7.54 6.77 16.09
CA LEU A 243 6.36 6.18 16.75
C LEU A 243 5.57 7.22 17.55
N ALA A 244 6.27 8.11 18.26
CA ALA A 244 5.64 9.20 19.00
C ALA A 244 4.90 10.17 18.05
N GLU A 245 5.53 10.55 16.94
CA GLU A 245 4.91 11.38 15.90
C GLU A 245 3.65 10.73 15.33
N LEU A 246 3.70 9.43 15.04
CA LEU A 246 2.54 8.70 14.54
C LEU A 246 1.39 8.68 15.54
N ALA A 247 1.69 8.58 16.85
CA ALA A 247 0.70 8.57 17.91
C ALA A 247 0.04 9.94 18.11
N THR A 248 0.76 11.04 17.87
CA THR A 248 0.24 12.40 18.07
C THR A 248 -0.42 12.98 16.81
N LYS A 249 0.18 12.79 15.64
CA LYS A 249 -0.28 13.37 14.36
C LYS A 249 -1.19 12.45 13.57
N GLY A 250 -1.18 11.16 13.87
CA GLY A 250 -1.90 10.15 13.12
C GLY A 250 -1.22 9.79 11.79
N ALA A 251 -1.78 8.78 11.11
CA ALA A 251 -1.18 8.20 9.91
C ALA A 251 -1.72 8.77 8.60
N ASN A 252 -2.96 9.30 8.60
CA ASN A 252 -3.67 9.69 7.39
C ASN A 252 -4.62 10.85 7.65
N ILE A 253 -4.82 11.68 6.63
CA ILE A 253 -5.90 12.68 6.63
C ILE A 253 -7.21 11.93 6.39
N PRO A 254 -8.18 11.95 7.33
CA PRO A 254 -9.39 11.16 7.21
C PRO A 254 -10.29 11.68 6.08
N LYS A 255 -10.97 10.75 5.42
CA LYS A 255 -12.02 11.03 4.43
C LYS A 255 -13.32 10.36 4.84
N PRO A 256 -14.48 11.00 4.62
CA PRO A 256 -15.77 10.42 4.96
C PRO A 256 -16.01 9.15 4.14
N TYR A 257 -16.66 8.16 4.76
CA TYR A 257 -17.05 6.94 4.07
C TYR A 257 -18.04 7.26 2.93
N PRO A 258 -17.80 6.79 1.68
CA PRO A 258 -18.63 7.10 0.51
C PRO A 258 -19.88 6.21 0.50
N TRP A 259 -20.78 6.49 1.43
CA TRP A 259 -22.06 5.79 1.51
C TRP A 259 -22.92 6.08 0.27
N PRO A 260 -23.68 5.09 -0.23
CA PRO A 260 -24.56 5.31 -1.38
C PRO A 260 -25.52 6.49 -1.23
N TRP A 261 -25.98 6.80 -0.02
CA TRP A 261 -26.89 7.93 0.25
C TRP A 261 -26.17 9.27 0.52
N ARG A 262 -24.83 9.31 0.49
CA ARG A 262 -24.02 10.54 0.60
C ARG A 262 -23.42 10.98 -0.73
N ALA A 263 -23.39 10.09 -1.72
CA ALA A 263 -22.92 10.42 -3.06
C ALA A 263 -23.90 11.38 -3.74
N ASP A 264 -23.34 12.38 -4.42
CA ASP A 264 -24.12 13.29 -5.26
C ASP A 264 -24.25 12.67 -6.65
N TYR A 265 -25.46 12.16 -6.95
CA TYR A 265 -25.78 11.61 -8.26
C TYR A 265 -26.36 12.65 -9.22
N SER A 266 -26.54 13.89 -8.77
CA SER A 266 -27.12 14.94 -9.61
C SER A 266 -26.18 15.24 -10.78
N GLY A 267 -26.73 15.27 -11.99
CA GLY A 267 -25.96 15.49 -13.21
C GLY A 267 -25.08 14.32 -13.68
N LEU A 268 -25.01 13.21 -12.95
CA LEU A 268 -24.31 12.01 -13.43
C LEU A 268 -25.20 11.18 -14.38
N HIS A 269 -24.65 10.80 -15.53
CA HIS A 269 -25.38 10.03 -16.53
C HIS A 269 -24.55 8.85 -17.07
N GLY A 270 -25.25 7.82 -17.58
CA GLY A 270 -24.63 6.68 -18.25
C GLY A 270 -23.55 5.98 -17.42
N LEU A 271 -22.32 6.00 -17.94
CA LEU A 271 -21.18 5.25 -17.40
C LEU A 271 -20.54 5.94 -16.18
N GLU A 272 -20.67 7.26 -16.05
CA GLU A 272 -20.24 8.00 -14.86
C GLU A 272 -21.11 7.63 -13.66
N LEU A 273 -22.43 7.59 -13.86
CA LEU A 273 -23.37 7.10 -12.84
C LEU A 273 -23.06 5.64 -12.47
N ALA A 274 -22.80 4.78 -13.46
CA ALA A 274 -22.44 3.38 -13.20
C ALA A 274 -21.13 3.25 -12.39
N GLY A 275 -20.14 4.10 -12.68
CA GLY A 275 -18.88 4.17 -11.95
C GLY A 275 -19.05 4.62 -10.49
N GLU A 276 -19.85 5.66 -10.24
CA GLU A 276 -20.14 6.14 -8.89
C GLU A 276 -20.93 5.10 -8.08
N VAL A 277 -21.96 4.49 -8.67
CA VAL A 277 -22.72 3.40 -8.06
C VAL A 277 -21.81 2.20 -7.77
N ALA A 278 -20.94 1.81 -8.70
CA ALA A 278 -20.00 0.71 -8.48
C ALA A 278 -19.00 1.01 -7.36
N THR A 279 -18.57 2.28 -7.26
CA THR A 279 -17.67 2.74 -6.20
C THR A 279 -18.34 2.64 -4.84
N THR A 280 -19.50 3.26 -4.65
CA THR A 280 -20.24 3.19 -3.38
C THR A 280 -20.62 1.76 -3.02
N ALA A 281 -20.97 0.92 -4.00
CA ALA A 281 -21.21 -0.51 -3.80
C ALA A 281 -19.94 -1.28 -3.38
N ALA A 282 -18.77 -0.97 -3.96
CA ALA A 282 -17.50 -1.56 -3.55
C ALA A 282 -17.16 -1.25 -2.08
N PHE A 283 -17.53 -0.06 -1.59
CA PHE A 283 -17.39 0.29 -0.17
C PHE A 283 -18.46 -0.37 0.71
N ALA A 284 -19.70 -0.52 0.25
CA ALA A 284 -20.75 -1.20 1.03
C ALA A 284 -20.47 -2.72 1.16
N LEU A 285 -19.87 -3.32 0.14
CA LEU A 285 -19.69 -4.77 0.03
C LEU A 285 -18.91 -5.39 1.21
N PRO A 286 -17.73 -4.91 1.63
CA PRO A 286 -17.03 -5.42 2.80
C PRO A 286 -17.86 -5.35 4.10
N VAL A 287 -18.63 -4.28 4.28
CA VAL A 287 -19.48 -4.07 5.47
C VAL A 287 -20.58 -5.14 5.57
N LEU A 288 -21.05 -5.67 4.44
CA LEU A 288 -22.04 -6.75 4.40
C LEU A 288 -21.40 -8.14 4.45
N VAL A 289 -20.35 -8.33 3.66
CA VAL A 289 -19.73 -9.64 3.42
C VAL A 289 -18.92 -10.12 4.62
N VAL A 290 -18.18 -9.24 5.27
CA VAL A 290 -17.29 -9.62 6.37
C VAL A 290 -18.07 -10.07 7.61
N PRO A 291 -19.12 -9.36 8.09
CA PRO A 291 -19.93 -9.84 9.20
C PRO A 291 -20.61 -11.18 8.91
N LEU A 292 -21.15 -11.36 7.70
CA LEU A 292 -21.73 -12.65 7.28
C LEU A 292 -20.68 -13.77 7.31
N ALA A 293 -19.49 -13.52 6.76
CA ALA A 293 -18.40 -14.47 6.76
C ALA A 293 -17.88 -14.77 8.18
N ALA A 294 -17.86 -13.77 9.07
CA ALA A 294 -17.49 -13.93 10.48
C ALA A 294 -18.51 -14.81 11.22
N PHE A 295 -19.81 -14.56 11.01
CA PHE A 295 -20.88 -15.41 11.55
C PHE A 295 -20.76 -16.86 11.07
N LEU A 296 -20.52 -17.08 9.76
CA LEU A 296 -20.31 -18.42 9.22
C LEU A 296 -19.04 -19.08 9.77
N SER A 297 -17.97 -18.31 9.97
CA SER A 297 -16.71 -18.78 10.57
C SER A 297 -16.92 -19.22 12.02
N LEU A 298 -17.66 -18.44 12.82
CA LEU A 298 -18.04 -18.78 14.18
C LEU A 298 -18.89 -20.06 14.21
N ARG A 299 -19.89 -20.19 13.34
CA ARG A 299 -20.70 -21.42 13.21
C ARG A 299 -19.85 -22.63 12.86
N CYS A 300 -18.83 -22.47 12.01
CA CYS A 300 -17.89 -23.55 11.69
C CYS A 300 -17.06 -23.95 12.91
N ALA A 301 -16.54 -22.98 13.66
CA ALA A 301 -15.77 -23.24 14.87
C ALA A 301 -16.61 -23.91 15.98
N LEU A 302 -17.85 -23.45 16.19
CA LEU A 302 -18.82 -24.06 17.12
C LEU A 302 -19.13 -25.52 16.76
N ARG A 303 -19.37 -25.80 15.48
CA ARG A 303 -19.60 -27.18 15.00
C ARG A 303 -18.37 -28.06 15.19
N ALA A 304 -17.18 -27.54 14.90
CA ALA A 304 -15.94 -28.27 15.11
C ALA A 304 -15.71 -28.61 16.61
N ARG A 305 -16.04 -27.69 17.52
CA ARG A 305 -15.98 -27.94 18.97
C ARG A 305 -16.97 -29.04 19.39
N ARG A 306 -18.24 -28.95 18.94
CA ARG A 306 -19.29 -29.93 19.27
C ARG A 306 -19.01 -31.32 18.72
N ALA A 307 -18.62 -31.42 17.46
CA ALA A 307 -18.29 -32.70 16.82
C ALA A 307 -17.21 -33.45 17.61
N ARG A 308 -16.25 -32.72 18.17
CA ARG A 308 -15.19 -33.32 18.98
C ARG A 308 -15.64 -33.75 20.37
N THR A 309 -16.47 -32.96 21.05
CA THR A 309 -17.04 -33.38 22.34
C THR A 309 -17.92 -34.63 22.20
N SER A 310 -18.52 -34.82 21.02
CA SER A 310 -19.36 -35.97 20.71
C SER A 310 -18.60 -37.17 20.12
N GLY A 311 -17.27 -37.13 20.03
CA GLY A 311 -16.45 -38.22 19.47
C GLY A 311 -16.45 -38.32 17.93
N ASP A 312 -17.27 -37.54 17.23
CA ASP A 312 -17.38 -37.48 15.76
C ASP A 312 -16.33 -36.52 15.15
N ALA A 313 -15.06 -36.79 15.43
CA ALA A 313 -13.95 -35.93 14.99
C ALA A 313 -13.73 -35.96 13.45
N GLN A 314 -14.26 -36.96 12.75
CA GLN A 314 -14.08 -37.12 11.29
C GLN A 314 -14.81 -36.04 10.48
N HIS A 315 -15.86 -35.41 11.01
CA HIS A 315 -16.69 -34.43 10.29
C HIS A 315 -16.38 -32.94 10.59
N ALA A 316 -15.23 -32.62 11.19
CA ALA A 316 -14.92 -31.24 11.62
C ALA A 316 -14.83 -30.23 10.43
N PRO A 317 -15.75 -29.25 10.33
CA PRO A 317 -15.90 -28.39 9.15
C PRO A 317 -14.83 -27.29 9.00
N LEU A 318 -13.94 -27.10 9.98
CA LEU A 318 -12.96 -26.01 9.96
C LEU A 318 -11.87 -26.19 8.89
N HIS A 319 -11.45 -27.43 8.60
CA HIS A 319 -10.44 -27.67 7.54
C HIS A 319 -11.00 -27.31 6.15
N SER A 320 -12.22 -27.79 5.84
CA SER A 320 -12.89 -27.50 4.57
C SER A 320 -13.33 -26.04 4.42
N ARG A 321 -13.30 -25.27 5.51
CA ARG A 321 -13.63 -23.83 5.54
C ARG A 321 -12.44 -22.93 5.86
N ALA A 322 -11.21 -23.46 5.85
CA ALA A 322 -10.02 -22.70 6.20
C ALA A 322 -9.86 -21.42 5.36
N VAL A 323 -10.18 -21.46 4.07
CA VAL A 323 -10.16 -20.28 3.19
C VAL A 323 -11.12 -19.19 3.65
N LEU A 324 -12.36 -19.55 3.96
CA LEU A 324 -13.36 -18.61 4.45
C LEU A 324 -12.91 -17.99 5.77
N VAL A 325 -12.52 -18.83 6.74
CA VAL A 325 -12.11 -18.37 8.08
C VAL A 325 -10.86 -17.50 7.99
N GLY A 326 -9.81 -17.97 7.32
CA GLY A 326 -8.54 -17.24 7.23
C GLY A 326 -8.67 -15.92 6.48
N SER A 327 -9.39 -15.89 5.36
CA SER A 327 -9.62 -14.65 4.60
C SER A 327 -10.49 -13.66 5.38
N THR A 328 -11.45 -14.16 6.18
CA THR A 328 -12.29 -13.32 7.04
C THR A 328 -11.47 -12.70 8.17
N LEU A 329 -10.64 -13.49 8.86
CA LEU A 329 -9.81 -12.99 9.96
C LEU A 329 -8.86 -11.88 9.49
N VAL A 330 -8.15 -12.12 8.39
CA VAL A 330 -7.21 -11.12 7.84
C VAL A 330 -7.97 -9.94 7.26
N GLY A 331 -9.02 -10.19 6.47
CA GLY A 331 -9.81 -9.13 5.82
C GLY A 331 -10.50 -8.19 6.80
N ALA A 332 -11.11 -8.72 7.87
CA ALA A 332 -11.77 -7.90 8.89
C ALA A 332 -10.80 -6.89 9.53
N ILE A 333 -9.56 -7.32 9.82
CA ILE A 333 -8.57 -6.45 10.45
C ILE A 333 -7.99 -5.46 9.44
N TYR A 334 -7.72 -5.90 8.20
CA TYR A 334 -7.19 -5.02 7.15
C TYR A 334 -8.16 -3.93 6.69
N LEU A 335 -9.48 -4.16 6.83
CA LEU A 335 -10.49 -3.13 6.56
C LEU A 335 -10.41 -1.93 7.52
N HIS A 336 -9.68 -2.05 8.65
CA HIS A 336 -9.31 -0.88 9.44
C HIS A 336 -8.60 0.18 8.57
N HIS A 337 -7.79 -0.23 7.58
CA HIS A 337 -7.03 0.70 6.77
C HIS A 337 -7.92 1.66 5.97
N VAL A 338 -8.99 1.16 5.35
CA VAL A 338 -9.96 2.00 4.64
C VAL A 338 -10.85 2.80 5.59
N SER A 339 -11.07 2.33 6.83
CA SER A 339 -11.81 3.12 7.84
C SER A 339 -11.10 4.40 8.29
N VAL A 340 -9.75 4.42 8.26
CA VAL A 340 -8.97 5.61 8.63
C VAL A 340 -8.92 6.61 7.47
N ARG A 341 -8.99 6.14 6.22
CA ARG A 341 -9.10 6.99 5.03
C ARG A 341 -9.93 6.30 3.95
N SER A 342 -11.16 6.77 3.78
CA SER A 342 -12.17 6.11 2.94
C SER A 342 -12.12 6.59 1.49
N ASP A 343 -11.03 6.28 0.77
CA ASP A 343 -10.92 6.49 -0.67
C ASP A 343 -10.56 5.19 -1.41
N VAL A 344 -10.77 5.18 -2.73
CA VAL A 344 -10.60 3.96 -3.54
C VAL A 344 -9.17 3.42 -3.53
N PRO A 345 -8.11 4.24 -3.59
CA PRO A 345 -6.74 3.77 -3.37
C PRO A 345 -6.52 3.05 -2.04
N HIS A 346 -7.12 3.51 -0.94
CA HIS A 346 -7.02 2.82 0.36
C HIS A 346 -7.87 1.55 0.41
N LEU A 347 -9.02 1.54 -0.25
CA LEU A 347 -9.84 0.33 -0.42
C LEU A 347 -9.04 -0.76 -1.15
N GLY A 348 -8.37 -0.44 -2.26
CA GLY A 348 -7.54 -1.37 -3.04
C GLY A 348 -6.44 -2.05 -2.21
N GLN A 349 -5.79 -1.31 -1.31
CA GLN A 349 -4.75 -1.84 -0.44
C GLN A 349 -5.23 -2.96 0.51
N CYS A 350 -6.54 -3.04 0.81
CA CYS A 350 -7.12 -4.03 1.73
C CYS A 350 -8.20 -4.93 1.13
N PHE A 351 -8.53 -4.79 -0.16
CA PHE A 351 -9.68 -5.51 -0.76
C PHE A 351 -9.42 -6.98 -1.05
N ALA A 352 -8.16 -7.36 -1.30
CA ALA A 352 -7.80 -8.70 -1.77
C ALA A 352 -8.30 -9.86 -0.87
N PRO A 353 -8.23 -9.79 0.48
CA PRO A 353 -8.87 -10.78 1.34
C PRO A 353 -10.41 -10.86 1.18
N VAL A 354 -11.10 -9.74 0.96
CA VAL A 354 -12.56 -9.71 0.75
C VAL A 354 -12.94 -10.44 -0.53
N VAL A 355 -12.13 -10.29 -1.59
CA VAL A 355 -12.29 -11.09 -2.82
C VAL A 355 -12.28 -12.57 -2.48
N LEU A 356 -11.27 -13.05 -1.72
CA LEU A 356 -11.17 -14.46 -1.32
C LEU A 356 -12.33 -14.93 -0.43
N VAL A 357 -12.89 -14.05 0.42
CA VAL A 357 -14.12 -14.33 1.18
C VAL A 357 -15.29 -14.57 0.24
N LEU A 358 -15.52 -13.68 -0.74
CA LEU A 358 -16.57 -13.86 -1.74
C LEU A 358 -16.45 -15.18 -2.50
N LEU A 359 -15.23 -15.55 -2.90
CA LEU A 359 -14.95 -16.85 -3.55
C LEU A 359 -15.40 -18.03 -2.68
N ALA A 360 -15.15 -17.93 -1.38
CA ALA A 360 -15.39 -19.00 -0.41
C ALA A 360 -16.85 -19.08 0.09
N LEU A 361 -17.63 -18.01 -0.06
CA LEU A 361 -19.03 -17.94 0.34
C LEU A 361 -19.96 -18.74 -0.59
N ALA A 362 -19.78 -18.60 -1.90
CA ALA A 362 -20.65 -19.25 -2.86
C ALA A 362 -20.44 -20.77 -2.89
N ARG A 363 -21.49 -21.54 -2.58
CA ARG A 363 -21.45 -23.03 -2.53
C ARG A 363 -21.94 -23.71 -3.80
N ARG A 364 -22.90 -23.10 -4.51
CA ARG A 364 -23.48 -23.64 -5.75
C ARG A 364 -22.74 -23.05 -6.96
N PRO A 365 -22.54 -23.83 -8.04
CA PRO A 365 -21.81 -23.37 -9.22
C PRO A 365 -22.44 -22.14 -9.86
N LEU A 366 -23.76 -22.15 -10.10
CA LEU A 366 -24.48 -21.01 -10.67
C LEU A 366 -24.39 -19.76 -9.78
N ALA A 367 -24.66 -19.90 -8.48
CA ALA A 367 -24.57 -18.78 -7.53
C ALA A 367 -23.13 -18.22 -7.45
N ARG A 368 -22.13 -19.09 -7.58
CA ARG A 368 -20.72 -18.68 -7.62
C ARG A 368 -20.40 -17.92 -8.89
N SER A 369 -20.82 -18.42 -10.05
CA SER A 369 -20.63 -17.75 -11.34
C SER A 369 -21.33 -16.40 -11.39
N LEU A 370 -22.57 -16.31 -10.91
CA LEU A 370 -23.31 -15.04 -10.82
C LEU A 370 -22.60 -14.06 -9.89
N LEU A 371 -22.26 -14.48 -8.66
CA LEU A 371 -21.52 -13.63 -7.72
C LEU A 371 -20.20 -13.14 -8.33
N TRP A 372 -19.51 -14.01 -9.05
CA TRP A 372 -18.27 -13.70 -9.76
C TRP A 372 -18.46 -12.67 -10.86
N SER A 373 -19.39 -12.92 -11.78
CA SER A 373 -19.63 -12.03 -12.90
C SER A 373 -20.12 -10.68 -12.40
N SER A 374 -21.03 -10.64 -11.43
CA SER A 374 -21.49 -9.40 -10.80
C SER A 374 -20.34 -8.65 -10.12
N PHE A 375 -19.48 -9.35 -9.38
CA PHE A 375 -18.34 -8.72 -8.72
C PHE A 375 -17.27 -8.26 -9.72
N ALA A 376 -17.02 -9.01 -10.79
CA ALA A 376 -16.08 -8.62 -11.85
C ALA A 376 -16.58 -7.38 -12.61
N ILE A 377 -17.89 -7.31 -12.91
CA ILE A 377 -18.52 -6.13 -13.51
C ILE A 377 -18.40 -4.93 -12.56
N LEU A 378 -18.77 -5.10 -11.29
CA LEU A 378 -18.63 -4.04 -10.28
C LEU A 378 -17.18 -3.57 -10.16
N SER A 379 -16.23 -4.49 -10.16
CA SER A 379 -14.80 -4.17 -10.10
C SER A 379 -14.36 -3.40 -11.34
N ALA A 380 -14.79 -3.81 -12.54
CA ALA A 380 -14.47 -3.12 -13.77
C ALA A 380 -14.95 -1.66 -13.73
N PHE A 381 -16.20 -1.40 -13.34
CA PHE A 381 -16.74 -0.04 -13.23
C PHE A 381 -16.07 0.78 -12.13
N ALA A 382 -15.90 0.22 -10.93
CA ALA A 382 -15.26 0.93 -9.82
C ALA A 382 -13.81 1.32 -10.16
N ILE A 383 -13.08 0.46 -10.86
CA ILE A 383 -11.65 0.61 -11.16
C ILE A 383 -11.44 1.49 -12.40
N LEU A 384 -12.29 1.39 -13.43
CA LEU A 384 -12.21 2.27 -14.59
C LEU A 384 -12.32 3.75 -14.20
N GLU A 385 -13.13 4.10 -13.19
CA GLU A 385 -13.23 5.49 -12.74
C GLU A 385 -12.08 5.92 -11.81
N ASN A 386 -11.67 5.02 -10.91
CA ASN A 386 -10.90 5.43 -9.74
C ASN A 386 -9.46 4.90 -9.71
N HIS A 387 -9.11 3.93 -10.55
CA HIS A 387 -7.76 3.40 -10.57
C HIS A 387 -6.79 4.47 -11.08
N THR A 388 -5.82 4.81 -10.23
CA THR A 388 -4.88 5.92 -10.42
C THR A 388 -4.21 5.98 -11.80
N THR A 389 -4.07 4.83 -12.48
CA THR A 389 -3.46 4.73 -13.81
C THR A 389 -4.44 4.35 -14.91
N LEU A 390 -5.48 3.55 -14.61
CA LEU A 390 -6.38 3.02 -15.66
C LEU A 390 -7.47 4.02 -16.01
N ARG A 391 -7.82 4.93 -15.09
CA ARG A 391 -8.78 6.01 -15.32
C ARG A 391 -8.42 6.93 -16.48
N TRP A 392 -7.13 7.00 -16.84
CA TRP A 392 -6.67 7.77 -17.99
C TRP A 392 -6.97 7.08 -19.33
N PHE A 393 -7.21 5.78 -19.33
CA PHE A 393 -7.69 5.05 -20.52
C PHE A 393 -9.20 4.90 -20.51
N SER A 394 -9.87 5.54 -19.55
CA SER A 394 -11.32 5.57 -19.54
C SER A 394 -11.81 6.32 -20.79
N PRO A 395 -12.71 5.73 -21.60
CA PRO A 395 -13.12 6.30 -22.88
C PRO A 395 -13.59 7.75 -22.79
N TRP A 396 -14.12 8.16 -21.63
CA TRP A 396 -14.69 9.48 -21.36
C TRP A 396 -13.69 10.53 -20.87
N ARG A 397 -12.54 10.13 -20.31
CA ARG A 397 -11.52 11.10 -19.85
C ARG A 397 -10.37 11.25 -20.84
N SER A 398 -10.10 10.20 -21.65
CA SER A 398 -9.08 10.06 -22.70
C SER A 398 -8.16 11.28 -22.87
N PRO A 399 -7.31 11.61 -21.87
CA PRO A 399 -6.42 12.75 -21.98
C PRO A 399 -5.39 12.42 -23.04
N THR A 400 -4.94 13.44 -23.77
CA THR A 400 -3.80 13.24 -24.67
C THR A 400 -2.59 12.80 -23.86
N VAL A 401 -2.14 11.59 -24.12
CA VAL A 401 -0.89 11.03 -23.58
C VAL A 401 0.24 11.39 -24.54
N VAL A 402 1.30 11.99 -24.02
CA VAL A 402 2.49 12.38 -24.76
C VAL A 402 3.72 11.66 -24.23
N ALA A 403 4.67 11.36 -25.10
CA ALA A 403 5.98 10.88 -24.65
C ALA A 403 6.76 12.04 -24.02
N GLY A 404 7.51 11.73 -22.97
CA GLY A 404 8.41 12.67 -22.30
C GLY A 404 9.51 11.92 -21.55
N LYS A 405 10.36 12.68 -20.86
CA LYS A 405 11.42 12.13 -20.02
C LYS A 405 11.20 12.49 -18.56
N LEU A 406 11.66 11.63 -17.67
CA LEU A 406 11.81 11.91 -16.24
C LEU A 406 13.23 11.52 -15.84
N GLY A 407 14.12 12.52 -15.72
CA GLY A 407 15.55 12.26 -15.72
C GLY A 407 15.94 11.52 -17.02
N ASP A 408 16.62 10.39 -16.87
CA ASP A 408 17.08 9.58 -18.01
C ASP A 408 16.03 8.57 -18.52
N GLU A 409 14.88 8.45 -17.86
CA GLU A 409 13.86 7.45 -18.19
C GLU A 409 12.80 8.00 -19.17
N SER A 410 12.50 7.23 -20.22
CA SER A 410 11.40 7.52 -21.14
C SER A 410 10.06 7.13 -20.51
N MET A 411 9.11 8.05 -20.51
CA MET A 411 7.81 7.88 -19.87
C MET A 411 6.68 8.46 -20.72
N ARG A 412 5.46 8.00 -20.44
CA ARG A 412 4.24 8.54 -21.03
C ARG A 412 3.54 9.43 -20.01
N PHE A 413 3.18 10.65 -20.38
CA PHE A 413 2.55 11.61 -19.48
C PHE A 413 1.21 12.09 -20.02
N ILE A 414 0.27 12.37 -19.12
CA ILE A 414 -0.86 13.22 -19.47
C ILE A 414 -0.35 14.64 -19.73
N ARG A 415 -0.93 15.35 -20.71
CA ARG A 415 -0.48 16.70 -21.11
C ARG A 415 -0.26 17.68 -19.94
N PRO A 416 -1.14 17.80 -18.93
CA PRO A 416 -0.89 18.72 -17.80
C PRO A 416 0.38 18.36 -17.00
N GLN A 417 0.66 17.06 -16.86
CA GLN A 417 1.86 16.61 -16.16
C GLN A 417 3.12 16.89 -16.99
N ALA A 418 3.07 16.63 -18.30
CA ALA A 418 4.18 16.93 -19.19
C ALA A 418 4.51 18.44 -19.18
N ALA A 419 3.48 19.29 -19.25
CA ALA A 419 3.63 20.74 -19.16
C ALA A 419 4.23 21.17 -17.81
N TYR A 420 3.79 20.56 -16.70
CA TYR A 420 4.35 20.84 -15.38
C TYR A 420 5.83 20.46 -15.28
N LEU A 421 6.23 19.31 -15.83
CA LEU A 421 7.63 18.88 -15.84
C LEU A 421 8.50 19.79 -16.72
N ALA A 422 8.00 20.19 -17.89
CA ALA A 422 8.69 21.16 -18.75
C ALA A 422 8.86 22.52 -18.04
N GLY A 423 7.79 23.02 -17.40
CA GLY A 423 7.85 24.25 -16.62
C GLY A 423 8.79 24.17 -15.42
N LEU A 424 8.87 23.00 -14.75
CA LEU A 424 9.85 22.78 -13.68
C LEU A 424 11.29 22.86 -14.19
N GLU A 425 11.55 22.28 -15.36
CA GLU A 425 12.88 22.34 -15.98
C GLU A 425 13.27 23.79 -16.31
N GLU A 426 12.39 24.52 -16.98
CA GLU A 426 12.62 25.89 -17.43
C GLU A 426 12.69 26.90 -16.27
N ASP A 427 11.80 26.78 -15.29
CA ASP A 427 11.66 27.79 -14.23
C ASP A 427 12.52 27.48 -12.99
N VAL A 428 12.83 26.21 -12.73
CA VAL A 428 13.54 25.77 -11.51
C VAL A 428 14.88 25.14 -11.85
N ALA A 429 14.92 24.04 -12.60
CA ALA A 429 16.16 23.28 -12.82
C ALA A 429 17.24 24.12 -13.50
N ALA A 430 16.87 24.92 -14.51
CA ALA A 430 17.77 25.81 -15.24
C ALA A 430 18.47 26.88 -14.35
N ARG A 431 17.96 27.13 -13.13
CA ARG A 431 18.52 28.10 -12.19
C ARG A 431 19.41 27.48 -11.13
N LEU A 432 19.36 26.17 -10.96
CA LEU A 432 20.11 25.45 -9.93
C LEU A 432 21.53 25.17 -10.41
N GLY A 433 22.52 25.70 -9.70
CA GLY A 433 23.91 25.27 -9.81
C GLY A 433 24.12 23.87 -9.23
N PRO A 434 25.25 23.20 -9.55
CA PRO A 434 25.54 21.83 -9.09
C PRO A 434 25.47 21.66 -7.57
N GLU A 435 25.95 22.65 -6.82
CA GLU A 435 26.04 22.65 -5.36
C GLU A 435 24.86 23.34 -4.67
N ASP A 436 23.91 23.89 -5.42
CA ASP A 436 22.78 24.61 -4.82
C ASP A 436 21.83 23.62 -4.12
N GLU A 437 21.64 23.82 -2.81
CA GLU A 437 20.59 23.15 -2.04
C GLU A 437 19.23 23.83 -2.27
N ILE A 438 18.17 23.01 -2.35
CA ILE A 438 16.79 23.45 -2.51
C ILE A 438 15.87 22.77 -1.49
N LEU A 439 15.07 23.54 -0.76
CA LEU A 439 13.94 23.01 0.00
C LEU A 439 12.75 22.78 -0.94
N ILE A 440 12.16 21.60 -0.90
CA ILE A 440 10.94 21.28 -1.66
C ILE A 440 9.85 20.84 -0.68
N ALA A 441 8.76 21.59 -0.62
CA ALA A 441 7.68 21.41 0.35
C ALA A 441 6.30 21.73 -0.26
N PRO A 442 5.19 21.22 0.31
CA PRO A 442 5.14 20.27 1.42
C PRO A 442 5.28 18.79 1.01
N SER A 443 5.02 18.42 -0.26
CA SER A 443 4.78 17.01 -0.63
C SER A 443 5.15 16.67 -2.07
N ARG A 444 6.36 17.07 -2.45
CA ARG A 444 6.91 16.80 -3.77
C ARG A 444 8.27 16.06 -3.69
N PRO A 445 8.40 14.99 -2.88
CA PRO A 445 9.67 14.26 -2.74
C PRO A 445 10.21 13.69 -4.05
N THR A 446 9.37 13.46 -5.07
CA THR A 446 9.82 13.08 -6.43
C THR A 446 10.79 14.08 -7.06
N LEU A 447 10.69 15.37 -6.70
CA LEU A 447 11.49 16.41 -7.34
C LEU A 447 12.95 16.37 -6.88
N TYR A 448 13.24 15.86 -5.68
CA TYR A 448 14.60 15.67 -5.20
C TYR A 448 15.43 14.73 -6.10
N PRO A 449 15.04 13.46 -6.34
CA PRO A 449 15.79 12.59 -7.23
C PRO A 449 15.76 13.08 -8.69
N LEU A 450 14.69 13.76 -9.13
CA LEU A 450 14.62 14.35 -10.47
C LEU A 450 15.67 15.45 -10.68
N LEU A 451 15.84 16.33 -9.69
CA LEU A 451 16.82 17.42 -9.72
C LEU A 451 18.22 16.95 -9.29
N GLY A 452 18.39 15.68 -8.91
CA GLY A 452 19.65 15.18 -8.36
C GLY A 452 20.03 15.87 -7.05
N ARG A 453 19.06 16.10 -6.16
CA ARG A 453 19.24 16.77 -4.86
C ARG A 453 18.79 15.87 -3.71
N ALA A 454 19.39 16.08 -2.54
CA ALA A 454 18.91 15.54 -1.27
C ALA A 454 18.06 16.58 -0.55
N ALA A 455 17.16 16.13 0.32
CA ALA A 455 16.40 17.06 1.15
C ALA A 455 17.33 17.78 2.14
N PRO A 456 17.24 19.12 2.29
CA PRO A 456 18.06 19.86 3.24
C PRO A 456 17.64 19.60 4.69
N ILE A 457 16.44 19.07 4.90
CA ILE A 457 15.85 18.74 6.19
C ILE A 457 15.42 17.27 6.22
N HIS A 458 15.17 16.74 7.41
CA HIS A 458 14.69 15.36 7.59
C HIS A 458 13.31 15.11 6.97
N GLY A 459 12.39 16.07 7.13
CA GLY A 459 11.01 16.00 6.64
C GLY A 459 10.89 16.21 5.13
N ILE A 460 10.25 15.28 4.43
CA ILE A 460 9.97 15.35 2.98
C ILE A 460 8.47 15.32 2.65
N TYR A 461 7.63 15.23 3.69
CA TYR A 461 6.18 15.17 3.62
C TYR A 461 5.59 16.00 4.78
N LEU A 462 5.47 17.31 4.54
CA LEU A 462 5.18 18.37 5.51
C LEU A 462 3.71 18.80 5.46
N PHE A 463 2.77 17.89 5.74
CA PHE A 463 1.33 18.18 5.69
C PHE A 463 0.65 18.43 7.04
N TRP A 464 1.33 18.06 8.13
CA TRP A 464 0.79 18.19 9.48
C TRP A 464 1.17 19.54 10.08
N PHE A 465 0.31 20.06 10.95
CA PHE A 465 0.63 21.23 11.78
C PHE A 465 1.92 20.99 12.53
N ALA A 466 2.91 21.85 12.28
CA ALA A 466 4.20 21.77 12.91
C ALA A 466 4.21 22.54 14.22
N SER A 467 4.79 21.92 15.24
CA SER A 467 5.10 22.62 16.50
C SER A 467 6.18 23.68 16.29
N ASP A 468 6.29 24.62 17.24
CA ASP A 468 7.32 25.65 17.19
C ASP A 468 8.74 25.07 17.15
N ALA A 469 8.98 23.97 17.86
CA ALA A 469 10.27 23.29 17.87
C ALA A 469 10.60 22.65 16.50
N GLU A 470 9.61 22.09 15.81
CA GLU A 470 9.80 21.50 14.47
C GLU A 470 10.08 22.59 13.44
N GLN A 471 9.38 23.73 13.53
CA GLN A 471 9.63 24.86 12.64
C GLN A 471 11.01 25.48 12.90
N GLU A 472 11.42 25.62 14.17
CA GLU A 472 12.75 26.10 14.53
C GLU A 472 13.85 25.18 13.95
N ALA A 473 13.71 23.86 14.10
CA ALA A 473 14.65 22.90 13.54
C ALA A 473 14.78 23.00 12.01
N ILE A 474 13.67 23.30 11.31
CA ILE A 474 13.71 23.57 9.87
C ILE A 474 14.49 24.85 9.59
N LEU A 475 14.20 25.95 10.30
CA LEU A 475 14.88 27.24 10.11
C LEU A 475 16.39 27.13 10.35
N ASP A 476 16.80 26.47 11.43
CA ASP A 476 18.20 26.20 11.76
C ASP A 476 18.89 25.41 10.64
N ALA A 477 18.21 24.41 10.07
CA ALA A 477 18.75 23.63 8.96
C ALA A 477 18.89 24.46 7.67
N LEU A 478 17.92 25.31 7.34
CA LEU A 478 18.00 26.21 6.18
C LEU A 478 19.19 27.17 6.30
N GLU A 479 19.44 27.69 7.50
CA GLU A 479 20.56 28.57 7.79
C GLU A 479 21.90 27.83 7.74
N ALA A 480 22.03 26.72 8.48
CA ALA A 480 23.25 25.96 8.61
C ALA A 480 23.75 25.41 7.26
N ARG A 481 22.84 24.91 6.44
CA ARG A 481 23.16 24.35 5.11
C ARG A 481 23.19 25.42 4.01
N LYS A 482 22.93 26.68 4.37
CA LYS A 482 22.87 27.82 3.45
C LYS A 482 21.95 27.55 2.25
N VAL A 483 20.78 26.98 2.51
CA VAL A 483 19.81 26.62 1.47
C VAL A 483 19.52 27.86 0.62
N ARG A 484 19.74 27.75 -0.69
CA ARG A 484 19.65 28.89 -1.60
C ARG A 484 18.26 29.01 -2.19
N PHE A 485 17.63 27.89 -2.51
CA PHE A 485 16.31 27.89 -3.14
C PHE A 485 15.27 27.21 -2.26
N ALA A 486 14.02 27.64 -2.37
CA ALA A 486 12.88 26.90 -1.81
C ALA A 486 11.72 26.89 -2.81
N LEU A 487 11.27 25.69 -3.21
CA LEU A 487 10.07 25.49 -4.00
C LEU A 487 8.93 25.08 -3.07
N ILE A 488 8.01 26.01 -2.83
CA ILE A 488 6.86 25.84 -1.94
C ILE A 488 5.59 25.71 -2.77
N VAL A 489 4.91 24.57 -2.65
CA VAL A 489 3.61 24.33 -3.26
C VAL A 489 2.52 24.61 -2.24
N ASP A 490 2.04 25.84 -2.23
CA ASP A 490 1.06 26.31 -1.25
C ASP A 490 -0.37 26.08 -1.72
N THR A 491 -0.70 24.83 -2.07
CA THR A 491 -2.04 24.41 -2.51
C THR A 491 -2.78 23.71 -1.37
N ALA A 492 -4.11 23.85 -1.31
CA ALA A 492 -4.95 23.07 -0.40
C ALA A 492 -4.78 21.55 -0.66
N VAL A 493 -4.73 20.77 0.42
CA VAL A 493 -4.56 19.31 0.37
C VAL A 493 -5.90 18.66 0.63
N ASP A 494 -6.39 17.80 -0.28
CA ASP A 494 -7.75 17.22 -0.19
C ASP A 494 -8.84 18.31 0.00
N ASP A 495 -8.72 19.41 -0.74
CA ASP A 495 -9.62 20.58 -0.69
C ASP A 495 -9.71 21.25 0.70
N ARG A 496 -8.73 20.98 1.57
CA ARG A 496 -8.60 21.61 2.89
C ARG A 496 -7.61 22.76 2.88
N GLU A 497 -8.16 23.97 2.95
CA GLU A 497 -7.42 25.24 3.01
C GLU A 497 -6.52 25.33 4.26
N ASP A 498 -6.96 24.75 5.38
CA ASP A 498 -6.19 24.77 6.63
C ASP A 498 -4.92 23.89 6.56
N LEU A 499 -4.82 22.99 5.57
CA LEU A 499 -3.65 22.14 5.32
C LEU A 499 -2.66 22.73 4.30
N ARG A 500 -2.81 23.99 3.91
CA ARG A 500 -1.79 24.71 3.14
C ARG A 500 -0.47 24.78 3.90
N PHE A 501 0.64 24.88 3.18
CA PHE A 501 1.96 24.98 3.81
C PHE A 501 2.08 26.26 4.63
N SER A 502 1.55 27.37 4.10
CA SER A 502 1.50 28.66 4.81
C SER A 502 0.74 28.61 6.14
N ASN A 503 -0.21 27.67 6.29
CA ASN A 503 -0.98 27.48 7.52
C ASN A 503 -0.36 26.43 8.47
N THR A 504 0.25 25.39 7.92
CA THR A 504 0.84 24.28 8.70
C THR A 504 2.27 24.57 9.17
N TYR A 505 3.00 25.44 8.47
CA TYR A 505 4.36 25.90 8.77
C TYR A 505 4.48 27.44 8.68
N PRO A 506 3.68 28.20 9.43
CA PRO A 506 3.57 29.65 9.27
C PRO A 506 4.87 30.40 9.52
N ARG A 507 5.71 29.96 10.48
CA ARG A 507 6.98 30.62 10.80
C ARG A 507 8.00 30.39 9.69
N VAL A 508 8.06 29.16 9.15
CA VAL A 508 8.93 28.85 8.01
C VAL A 508 8.49 29.64 6.77
N PHE A 509 7.18 29.72 6.51
CA PHE A 509 6.67 30.49 5.39
C PHE A 509 6.96 31.99 5.52
N ALA A 510 6.75 32.57 6.70
CA ALA A 510 7.07 33.97 6.99
C ALA A 510 8.57 34.26 6.79
N TYR A 511 9.44 33.37 7.30
CA TYR A 511 10.88 33.48 7.11
C TYR A 511 11.29 33.47 5.62
N LEU A 512 10.65 32.63 4.79
CA LEU A 512 10.89 32.63 3.34
C LEU A 512 10.49 33.96 2.70
N LEU A 513 9.34 34.55 3.10
CA LEU A 513 8.91 35.86 2.59
C LEU A 513 9.88 36.99 2.97
N GLU A 514 10.45 36.91 4.18
CA GLU A 514 11.38 37.93 4.70
C GLU A 514 12.79 37.83 4.10
N HIS A 515 13.37 36.62 4.08
CA HIS A 515 14.78 36.40 3.78
C HIS A 515 15.06 35.98 2.32
N TYR A 516 14.01 35.62 1.58
CA TYR A 516 14.12 35.22 0.18
C TYR A 516 13.41 36.25 -0.71
N ARG A 517 13.74 36.23 -1.99
CA ARG A 517 12.98 36.92 -3.03
C ARG A 517 12.20 35.88 -3.81
N ARG A 518 10.94 36.19 -4.16
CA ARG A 518 10.15 35.35 -5.05
C ARG A 518 10.68 35.52 -6.47
N VAL A 519 10.99 34.40 -7.12
CA VAL A 519 11.44 34.35 -8.51
C VAL A 519 10.22 34.04 -9.39
N PRO A 520 10.06 34.73 -10.54
CA PRO A 520 8.99 34.40 -11.48
C PRO A 520 9.11 32.98 -12.02
N THR A 521 7.99 32.25 -11.97
CA THR A 521 7.83 30.90 -12.52
C THR A 521 6.60 30.88 -13.44
N PRO A 522 6.67 31.51 -14.63
CA PRO A 522 5.51 31.70 -15.51
C PRO A 522 4.90 30.38 -16.04
N HIS A 523 5.66 29.29 -16.04
CA HIS A 523 5.21 27.99 -16.53
C HIS A 523 4.63 27.10 -15.42
N LEU A 524 4.90 27.44 -14.15
CA LEU A 524 4.31 26.76 -13.00
C LEU A 524 2.97 27.40 -12.60
N ARG A 525 2.19 26.65 -11.83
CA ARG A 525 0.91 27.14 -11.31
C ARG A 525 1.15 28.32 -10.34
N PRO A 526 0.20 29.26 -10.21
CA PRO A 526 0.38 30.45 -9.36
C PRO A 526 0.64 30.18 -7.88
N ASP A 527 0.21 29.01 -7.40
CA ASP A 527 0.39 28.49 -6.04
C ASP A 527 1.73 27.75 -5.82
N HIS A 528 2.59 27.71 -6.85
CA HIS A 528 3.96 27.23 -6.75
C HIS A 528 4.90 28.43 -6.65
N PHE A 529 5.54 28.56 -5.50
CA PHE A 529 6.43 29.67 -5.20
C PHE A 529 7.87 29.17 -5.22
N LEU A 530 8.66 29.68 -6.18
CA LEU A 530 10.11 29.56 -6.11
C LEU A 530 10.68 30.78 -5.38
N PHE A 531 11.39 30.51 -4.29
CA PHE A 531 12.11 31.49 -3.50
C PHE A 531 13.61 31.33 -3.72
N GLU A 532 14.34 32.44 -3.87
CA GLU A 532 15.81 32.48 -3.90
C GLU A 532 16.31 33.35 -2.76
N ARG A 533 17.29 32.86 -2.00
CA ARG A 533 17.83 33.54 -0.83
C ARG A 533 18.46 34.87 -1.23
N ARG A 534 18.15 35.94 -0.48
CA ARG A 534 18.73 37.26 -0.74
C ARG A 534 20.23 37.23 -0.44
N SER A 535 21.05 37.62 -1.41
CA SER A 535 22.50 37.77 -1.25
C SER A 535 22.78 38.95 -0.29
N GLY A 536 23.04 38.71 0.99
CA GLY A 536 23.57 39.75 1.90
C GLY A 536 22.86 40.02 3.23
N GLY A 537 22.15 39.07 3.83
CA GLY A 537 21.63 39.23 5.20
C GLY A 537 22.59 38.70 6.27
N ARG A 538 23.65 39.45 6.63
CA ARG A 538 24.23 39.27 7.98
C ARG A 538 23.14 39.66 8.97
N ARG A 539 22.83 38.77 9.93
CA ARG A 539 22.13 39.15 11.16
C ARG A 539 22.79 40.43 11.69
N THR A 540 22.07 41.55 11.69
CA THR A 540 22.41 42.66 12.57
C THR A 540 22.13 42.14 13.98
N GLY A 541 23.15 41.52 14.58
CA GLY A 541 23.17 41.29 16.02
C GLY A 541 23.04 42.65 16.70
N GLY A 542 21.96 42.83 17.47
CA GLY A 542 21.59 44.13 17.99
C GLY A 542 20.67 44.05 19.20
N ARG A 543 21.12 43.29 20.21
CA ARG A 543 20.73 43.26 21.64
C ARG A 543 19.33 42.77 22.02
#